data_AF-A0A956FRL2-F1
#
_entry.id   AF-A0A956FRL2-F1
#
_cell.length_a   1.000
_cell.length_b   1.000
_cell.length_c   1.000
_cell.angle_alpha   90.00
_cell.angle_beta   90.00
_cell.angle_gamma   90.00
#
_symmetry.space_group_name_H-M   'P 1'
#
loop_
_entity.id
_entity.type
_entity.pdbx_description
1 polymer ?
#
loop_
_entity_poly.entity_id
_entity_poly.type
_entity_poly.pdbx_seq_one_letter_code
_entity_poly.pdbx_strand_id
1 'polypeptide(L)'
;MSRPRPYLLPLVAALPLVLAACPKTEKKPDTKETAAKTEGEAEATPPTPEEAKAFVAEVDKELRRLWVASSKAEWEKNTNITDATESAAAKANEAVMAYLGGAIKEATKYDVPGLDPATARQLHLLRVTAEPPPAPADAEERAELAELGAKMDGLYGKGLHCPPEGSALAAYGAKLAKEKRAQGVTDEDELRGCLRLGDLSDVMAESRDYELLLQAWRGWHAIAREIRPLYSRFVDLANAGAKEIGYADLGELWRAGYDMTPAAFEAESERLWQQVKPLYEELHCYVRAELSDKYGADKVPADGLIPAHVLGNMWAQEWGNIYSEVTPYPKTTSVDVTAGLKKAGYDPIKMVKLGESFFTSLGLDPLPATFWERSMFTKPDGREVVCHASAWDVDFNDDLRIKMCIKINAEDLITIHHELGHNYYYHYYYTLPMLFQAGAHDGFHEAIGDALALSVTPQYLKDIGLIDEVPGDDKALINQQMQDALDKIAFLPFGKLIDQWRWDVFSGKVDRARYNEAWWELRAKYQGLAPPEPRSEEDFDPGAKYHIPANVPYTRYFLARILQFQFHKALCAAAGHEGPL
;
A
#
# COMPACT_ATOMS: atom_id res chain seq x y z
N MET A 1 54.78 -18.62 -13.60
CA MET A 1 55.29 -18.01 -12.34
C MET A 1 54.22 -18.26 -11.28
N SER A 2 54.13 -19.45 -10.67
CA SER A 2 55.07 -20.12 -9.76
C SER A 2 54.86 -19.72 -8.28
N ARG A 3 54.16 -20.60 -7.56
CA ARG A 3 54.09 -20.79 -6.09
C ARG A 3 55.51 -20.96 -5.48
N PRO A 4 55.76 -20.80 -4.14
CA PRO A 4 55.11 -21.62 -3.09
C PRO A 4 54.93 -21.06 -1.65
N ARG A 5 54.28 -21.90 -0.80
CA ARG A 5 54.24 -21.94 0.69
C ARG A 5 55.61 -22.49 1.26
N PRO A 6 55.88 -22.86 2.55
CA PRO A 6 54.96 -23.13 3.70
C PRO A 6 55.44 -23.05 5.20
N TYR A 7 54.56 -23.51 6.12
CA TYR A 7 54.73 -24.21 7.44
C TYR A 7 55.72 -23.73 8.56
N LEU A 8 55.24 -23.65 9.83
CA LEU A 8 55.56 -24.57 10.97
C LEU A 8 55.01 -24.13 12.37
N LEU A 9 54.77 -25.11 13.27
CA LEU A 9 54.57 -25.04 14.75
C LEU A 9 55.94 -25.36 15.47
N PRO A 10 56.18 -25.50 16.82
CA PRO A 10 55.28 -25.67 18.01
C PRO A 10 55.74 -25.11 19.42
N LEU A 11 55.00 -25.43 20.53
CA LEU A 11 55.43 -25.63 21.97
C LEU A 11 56.08 -24.44 22.81
N VAL A 12 56.23 -24.37 24.17
CA VAL A 12 55.63 -25.03 25.39
C VAL A 12 55.99 -24.30 26.75
N ALA A 13 55.19 -24.51 27.83
CA ALA A 13 55.47 -24.35 29.29
C ALA A 13 55.74 -22.91 29.88
N ALA A 14 55.62 -22.61 31.20
CA ALA A 14 55.59 -23.45 32.41
C ALA A 14 54.77 -22.88 33.61
N LEU A 15 54.62 -23.69 34.67
CA LEU A 15 53.93 -23.45 35.96
C LEU A 15 54.90 -22.95 37.07
N PRO A 16 54.43 -22.56 38.28
CA PRO A 16 54.52 -23.52 39.40
C PRO A 16 53.40 -23.48 40.48
N LEU A 17 53.37 -24.55 41.27
CA LEU A 17 52.50 -24.82 42.43
C LEU A 17 53.01 -24.18 43.74
N VAL A 18 52.11 -24.01 44.73
CA VAL A 18 52.44 -24.00 46.18
C VAL A 18 51.45 -24.89 46.94
N LEU A 19 51.92 -25.55 48.02
CA LEU A 19 51.26 -26.67 48.71
C LEU A 19 50.26 -26.29 49.81
N ALA A 20 49.50 -27.30 50.23
CA ALA A 20 48.38 -27.27 51.16
C ALA A 20 48.74 -27.17 52.66
N ALA A 21 47.75 -26.76 53.47
CA ALA A 21 47.62 -27.14 54.88
C ALA A 21 46.14 -27.11 55.33
N CYS A 22 45.65 -28.19 55.95
CA CYS A 22 44.42 -28.16 56.76
C CYS A 22 44.79 -27.81 58.22
N PRO A 23 43.84 -27.22 58.98
CA PRO A 23 43.46 -27.93 60.20
C PRO A 23 41.98 -27.86 60.59
N LYS A 24 41.51 -29.00 61.11
CA LYS A 24 40.58 -29.18 62.25
C LYS A 24 39.18 -28.55 62.22
N THR A 25 38.22 -29.47 62.25
CA THR A 25 36.86 -29.38 62.78
C THR A 25 36.69 -28.56 64.07
N GLU A 26 35.65 -27.72 64.12
CA GLU A 26 34.84 -27.48 65.31
C GLU A 26 33.35 -27.70 64.99
N LYS A 27 32.61 -28.35 65.91
CA LYS A 27 31.15 -28.49 65.83
C LYS A 27 30.48 -27.39 66.65
N LYS A 28 29.43 -26.77 66.09
CA LYS A 28 28.37 -26.06 66.84
C LYS A 28 27.00 -26.33 66.19
N PRO A 29 25.88 -26.13 66.91
CA PRO A 29 24.88 -27.19 67.07
C PRO A 29 23.65 -27.06 66.18
N ASP A 30 22.88 -28.15 66.13
CA ASP A 30 21.61 -28.27 65.40
C ASP A 30 20.58 -27.20 65.78
N THR A 31 20.29 -26.30 64.85
CA THR A 31 18.97 -25.64 64.77
C THR A 31 18.07 -26.49 63.88
N LYS A 32 17.05 -27.13 64.48
CA LYS A 32 15.96 -27.76 63.74
C LYS A 32 15.14 -26.70 63.00
N GLU A 33 15.52 -26.40 61.77
CA GLU A 33 14.64 -25.68 60.86
C GLU A 33 13.72 -26.70 60.18
N THR A 34 12.42 -26.54 60.39
CA THR A 34 11.40 -27.42 59.81
C THR A 34 11.39 -27.24 58.30
N ALA A 35 11.82 -28.27 57.57
CA ALA A 35 11.63 -28.35 56.13
C ALA A 35 10.13 -28.32 55.81
N ALA A 36 9.63 -27.12 55.48
CA ALA A 36 8.40 -27.00 54.72
C ALA A 36 8.60 -27.76 53.41
N LYS A 37 7.71 -28.71 53.12
CA LYS A 37 7.69 -29.31 51.79
C LYS A 37 7.38 -28.20 50.80
N THR A 38 8.31 -27.91 49.91
CA THR A 38 7.95 -27.33 48.62
C THR A 38 6.98 -28.30 47.97
N GLU A 39 5.71 -27.91 47.91
CA GLU A 39 4.77 -28.53 46.99
C GLU A 39 5.34 -28.33 45.59
N GLY A 40 5.45 -29.42 44.83
CA GLY A 40 6.06 -29.36 43.51
C GLY A 40 5.24 -28.46 42.59
N GLU A 41 5.91 -27.60 41.83
CA GLU A 41 5.32 -27.01 40.64
C GLU A 41 4.83 -28.16 39.76
N ALA A 42 3.51 -28.30 39.63
CA ALA A 42 2.94 -29.25 38.69
C ALA A 42 3.33 -28.79 37.29
N GLU A 43 3.99 -29.66 36.52
CA GLU A 43 4.23 -29.40 35.09
C GLU A 43 2.88 -29.11 34.43
N ALA A 44 2.71 -27.88 33.94
CA ALA A 44 1.50 -27.48 33.26
C ALA A 44 1.31 -28.38 32.04
N THR A 45 0.18 -29.11 32.02
CA THR A 45 -0.14 -29.98 30.88
C THR A 45 -0.28 -29.11 29.62
N PRO A 46 0.31 -29.50 28.46
CA PRO A 46 0.12 -28.76 27.22
C PRO A 46 -1.36 -28.61 26.88
N PRO A 47 -1.79 -27.47 26.30
CA PRO A 47 -3.19 -27.24 26.00
C PRO A 47 -3.71 -28.23 24.94
N THR A 48 -5.00 -28.51 25.02
CA THR A 48 -5.71 -29.41 24.11
C THR A 48 -6.15 -28.71 22.81
N PRO A 49 -6.42 -29.46 21.72
CA PRO A 49 -7.06 -28.91 20.52
C PRO A 49 -8.40 -28.23 20.80
N GLU A 50 -9.16 -28.71 21.79
CA GLU A 50 -10.41 -28.12 22.26
C GLU A 50 -10.18 -26.75 22.93
N GLU A 51 -9.13 -26.61 23.74
CA GLU A 51 -8.75 -25.32 24.33
C GLU A 51 -8.24 -24.34 23.27
N ALA A 52 -7.48 -24.80 22.29
CA ALA A 52 -7.06 -24.00 21.13
C ALA A 52 -8.27 -23.47 20.34
N LYS A 53 -9.31 -24.31 20.17
CA LYS A 53 -10.56 -23.94 19.51
C LYS A 53 -11.38 -22.93 20.32
N ALA A 54 -11.42 -23.09 21.64
CA ALA A 54 -12.05 -22.11 22.54
C ALA A 54 -11.30 -20.76 22.51
N PHE A 55 -9.96 -20.79 22.47
CA PHE A 55 -9.13 -19.60 22.34
C PHE A 55 -9.42 -18.82 21.06
N VAL A 56 -9.40 -19.45 19.88
CA VAL A 56 -9.67 -18.72 18.62
C VAL A 56 -11.11 -18.19 18.54
N ALA A 57 -12.08 -18.82 19.21
CA ALA A 57 -13.45 -18.32 19.29
C ALA A 57 -13.58 -17.06 20.17
N GLU A 58 -12.81 -16.95 21.25
CA GLU A 58 -12.75 -15.71 22.04
C GLU A 58 -11.95 -14.61 21.31
N VAL A 59 -10.91 -14.99 20.55
CA VAL A 59 -10.20 -14.08 19.64
C VAL A 59 -11.13 -13.49 18.59
N ASP A 60 -11.95 -14.31 17.92
CA ASP A 60 -12.96 -13.83 16.97
C ASP A 60 -13.88 -12.76 17.58
N LYS A 61 -14.41 -13.03 18.78
CA LYS A 61 -15.30 -12.13 19.51
C LYS A 61 -14.63 -10.80 19.87
N GLU A 62 -13.41 -10.83 20.40
CA GLU A 62 -12.70 -9.61 20.80
C GLU A 62 -12.15 -8.82 19.61
N LEU A 63 -11.67 -9.48 18.55
CA LEU A 63 -11.31 -8.82 17.30
C LEU A 63 -12.53 -8.15 16.67
N ARG A 64 -13.70 -8.80 16.64
CA ARG A 64 -14.95 -8.18 16.15
C ARG A 64 -15.29 -6.91 16.93
N ARG A 65 -15.15 -6.93 18.25
CA ARG A 65 -15.39 -5.75 19.10
C ARG A 65 -14.38 -4.63 18.83
N LEU A 66 -13.11 -4.96 18.66
CA LEU A 66 -12.01 -3.99 18.56
C LEU A 66 -11.86 -3.43 17.13
N TRP A 67 -11.90 -4.27 16.11
CA TRP A 67 -11.77 -3.85 14.71
C TRP A 67 -12.97 -3.03 14.24
N VAL A 68 -14.20 -3.32 14.68
CA VAL A 68 -15.36 -2.44 14.40
C VAL A 68 -15.20 -1.06 15.04
N ALA A 69 -14.64 -0.98 16.25
CA ALA A 69 -14.38 0.31 16.91
C ALA A 69 -13.26 1.11 16.21
N SER A 70 -12.18 0.43 15.78
CA SER A 70 -11.10 1.01 14.98
C SER A 70 -11.58 1.47 13.60
N SER A 71 -12.24 0.60 12.82
CA SER A 71 -12.76 0.90 11.48
C SER A 71 -13.73 2.09 11.47
N LYS A 72 -14.59 2.23 12.49
CA LYS A 72 -15.44 3.42 12.67
C LYS A 72 -14.65 4.70 12.90
N ALA A 73 -13.68 4.69 13.81
CA ALA A 73 -12.84 5.84 14.09
C ALA A 73 -11.98 6.22 12.86
N GLU A 74 -11.49 5.22 12.12
CA GLU A 74 -10.75 5.39 10.88
C GLU A 74 -11.63 5.97 9.76
N TRP A 75 -12.87 5.50 9.60
CA TRP A 75 -13.83 6.09 8.66
C TRP A 75 -14.13 7.55 8.99
N GLU A 76 -14.37 7.87 10.27
CA GLU A 76 -14.61 9.25 10.73
C GLU A 76 -13.39 10.15 10.48
N LYS A 77 -12.18 9.68 10.78
CA LYS A 77 -10.92 10.39 10.46
C LYS A 77 -10.78 10.63 8.96
N ASN A 78 -10.92 9.59 8.15
CA ASN A 78 -10.72 9.64 6.70
C ASN A 78 -11.76 10.53 5.98
N THR A 79 -12.96 10.71 6.56
CA THR A 79 -14.03 11.54 5.99
C THR A 79 -14.24 12.88 6.72
N ASN A 80 -13.44 13.17 7.75
CA ASN A 80 -13.43 14.44 8.49
C ASN A 80 -12.15 14.56 9.33
N ILE A 81 -11.03 14.93 8.71
CA ILE A 81 -9.72 14.96 9.38
C ILE A 81 -9.65 16.16 10.33
N THR A 82 -9.54 15.89 11.63
CA THR A 82 -9.39 16.87 12.71
C THR A 82 -8.53 16.27 13.82
N ASP A 83 -7.91 17.08 14.66
CA ASP A 83 -7.11 16.59 15.80
C ASP A 83 -7.91 15.62 16.70
N ALA A 84 -9.23 15.83 16.82
CA ALA A 84 -10.13 14.98 17.59
C ALA A 84 -10.38 13.61 16.92
N THR A 85 -10.58 13.57 15.60
CA THR A 85 -10.78 12.31 14.86
C THR A 85 -9.46 11.54 14.66
N GLU A 86 -8.33 12.24 14.49
CA GLU A 86 -6.99 11.66 14.51
C GLU A 86 -6.68 11.00 15.86
N SER A 87 -6.97 11.70 16.97
CA SER A 87 -6.80 11.15 18.32
C SER A 87 -7.75 9.97 18.61
N ALA A 88 -8.99 10.02 18.14
CA ALA A 88 -9.94 8.92 18.28
C ALA A 88 -9.48 7.65 17.54
N ALA A 89 -8.99 7.79 16.30
CA ALA A 89 -8.44 6.69 15.51
C ALA A 89 -7.17 6.11 16.14
N ALA A 90 -6.22 6.97 16.55
CA ALA A 90 -5.01 6.54 17.27
C ALA A 90 -5.35 5.69 18.50
N LYS A 91 -6.27 6.17 19.36
CA LYS A 91 -6.69 5.46 20.56
C LYS A 91 -7.40 4.13 20.27
N ALA A 92 -8.20 4.06 19.20
CA ALA A 92 -8.85 2.82 18.81
C ALA A 92 -7.82 1.79 18.30
N ASN A 93 -6.83 2.23 17.52
CA ASN A 93 -5.74 1.39 17.03
C ASN A 93 -4.80 0.92 18.16
N GLU A 94 -4.48 1.77 19.14
CA GLU A 94 -3.71 1.40 20.34
C GLU A 94 -4.37 0.23 21.10
N ALA A 95 -5.70 0.26 21.24
CA ALA A 95 -6.45 -0.82 21.87
C ALA A 95 -6.41 -2.14 21.06
N VAL A 96 -6.40 -2.07 19.73
CA VAL A 96 -6.21 -3.24 18.86
C VAL A 96 -4.77 -3.78 19.01
N MET A 97 -3.75 -2.92 18.96
CA MET A 97 -2.34 -3.29 19.13
C MET A 97 -2.10 -3.99 20.48
N ALA A 98 -2.64 -3.43 21.58
CA ALA A 98 -2.51 -3.99 22.92
C ALA A 98 -3.14 -5.39 23.03
N TYR A 99 -4.29 -5.60 22.39
CA TYR A 99 -4.93 -6.92 22.34
C TYR A 99 -4.13 -7.91 21.50
N LEU A 100 -3.74 -7.53 20.28
CA LEU A 100 -3.00 -8.40 19.36
C LEU A 100 -1.66 -8.85 19.94
N GLY A 101 -0.88 -7.96 20.57
CA GLY A 101 0.40 -8.34 21.20
C GLY A 101 0.23 -9.42 22.27
N GLY A 102 -0.84 -9.33 23.08
CA GLY A 102 -1.19 -10.38 24.06
C GLY A 102 -1.68 -11.66 23.39
N ALA A 103 -2.61 -11.57 22.44
CA ALA A 103 -3.22 -12.71 21.77
C ALA A 103 -2.21 -13.50 20.92
N ILE A 104 -1.32 -12.84 20.19
CA ILE A 104 -0.26 -13.50 19.39
C ILE A 104 0.70 -14.27 20.30
N LYS A 105 1.09 -13.68 21.43
CA LYS A 105 1.93 -14.35 22.43
C LYS A 105 1.24 -15.56 23.05
N GLU A 106 -0.04 -15.45 23.39
CA GLU A 106 -0.84 -16.57 23.90
C GLU A 106 -1.01 -17.68 22.86
N ALA A 107 -1.17 -17.32 21.58
CA ALA A 107 -1.31 -18.24 20.46
C ALA A 107 -0.11 -19.19 20.27
N THR A 108 1.07 -18.84 20.81
CA THR A 108 2.26 -19.72 20.78
C THR A 108 2.08 -21.01 21.59
N LYS A 109 1.22 -21.01 22.62
CA LYS A 109 0.97 -22.21 23.45
C LYS A 109 0.20 -23.31 22.70
N TYR A 110 -0.58 -22.93 21.69
CA TYR A 110 -1.47 -23.83 20.96
C TYR A 110 -0.83 -24.45 19.70
N ASP A 111 0.50 -24.52 19.62
CA ASP A 111 1.21 -25.26 18.56
C ASP A 111 1.20 -26.77 18.86
N VAL A 112 -0.01 -27.36 18.87
CA VAL A 112 -0.26 -28.72 19.36
C VAL A 112 -0.78 -29.66 18.27
N PRO A 113 -0.45 -30.96 18.30
CA PRO A 113 -0.93 -31.92 17.31
C PRO A 113 -2.44 -32.16 17.47
N GLY A 114 -3.13 -32.37 16.34
CA GLY A 114 -4.55 -32.74 16.32
C GLY A 114 -5.55 -31.57 16.18
N LEU A 115 -5.07 -30.35 15.94
CA LEU A 115 -5.92 -29.21 15.58
C LEU A 115 -6.75 -29.49 14.31
N ASP A 116 -8.00 -29.00 14.29
CA ASP A 116 -8.76 -28.93 13.05
C ASP A 116 -8.19 -27.85 12.10
N PRO A 117 -8.34 -27.99 10.77
CA PRO A 117 -7.73 -27.05 9.82
C PRO A 117 -8.14 -25.59 9.97
N ALA A 118 -9.36 -25.32 10.43
CA ALA A 118 -9.85 -23.95 10.61
C ALA A 118 -9.27 -23.30 11.88
N THR A 119 -9.14 -24.07 12.97
CA THR A 119 -8.44 -23.63 14.18
C THR A 119 -6.95 -23.38 13.90
N ALA A 120 -6.28 -24.30 13.18
CA ALA A 120 -4.89 -24.13 12.77
C ALA A 120 -4.68 -22.90 11.87
N ARG A 121 -5.56 -22.65 10.90
CA ARG A 121 -5.48 -21.46 10.03
C ARG A 121 -5.71 -20.16 10.81
N GLN A 122 -6.66 -20.11 11.75
CA GLN A 122 -6.85 -18.93 12.60
C GLN A 122 -5.63 -18.65 13.48
N LEU A 123 -5.03 -19.68 14.10
CA LEU A 123 -3.79 -19.52 14.88
C LEU A 123 -2.63 -19.00 14.01
N HIS A 124 -2.50 -19.47 12.78
CA HIS A 124 -1.52 -18.95 11.83
C HIS A 124 -1.81 -17.48 11.47
N LEU A 125 -3.03 -17.17 11.03
CA LEU A 125 -3.40 -15.82 10.58
C LEU A 125 -3.23 -14.79 11.70
N LEU A 126 -3.62 -15.12 12.94
CA LEU A 126 -3.35 -14.29 14.10
C LEU A 126 -1.85 -13.95 14.25
N ARG A 127 -0.96 -14.93 14.09
CA ARG A 127 0.51 -14.77 14.18
C ARG A 127 1.12 -13.96 13.03
N VAL A 128 0.43 -13.81 11.89
CA VAL A 128 0.89 -13.00 10.72
C VAL A 128 0.08 -11.71 10.52
N THR A 129 -0.89 -11.41 11.38
CA THR A 129 -1.63 -10.14 11.37
C THR A 129 -0.67 -8.97 11.59
N ALA A 130 -0.65 -8.02 10.66
CA ALA A 130 0.28 -6.88 10.64
C ALA A 130 -0.39 -5.51 10.48
N GLU A 131 -1.72 -5.47 10.52
CA GLU A 131 -2.55 -4.26 10.44
C GLU A 131 -3.51 -4.25 11.65
N PRO A 132 -3.42 -3.27 12.58
CA PRO A 132 -2.36 -2.27 12.70
C PRO A 132 -0.98 -2.89 12.95
N PRO A 133 0.13 -2.14 12.75
CA PRO A 133 1.48 -2.67 12.95
C PRO A 133 1.68 -3.21 14.37
N PRO A 134 2.50 -4.26 14.55
CA PRO A 134 2.87 -4.77 15.86
C PRO A 134 3.55 -3.67 16.67
N ALA A 135 3.26 -3.63 17.97
CA ALA A 135 3.65 -2.53 18.85
C ALA A 135 4.28 -3.06 20.15
N PRO A 136 5.15 -2.30 20.83
CA PRO A 136 5.79 -2.74 22.07
C PRO A 136 4.79 -3.05 23.20
N ALA A 137 5.18 -3.93 24.13
CA ALA A 137 4.40 -4.20 25.34
C ALA A 137 4.39 -3.01 26.32
N ASP A 138 5.34 -2.08 26.21
CA ASP A 138 5.28 -0.80 26.92
C ASP A 138 4.10 0.06 26.43
N ALA A 139 3.40 0.71 27.34
CA ALA A 139 2.18 1.45 27.03
C ALA A 139 2.42 2.84 26.43
N GLU A 140 3.49 3.53 26.84
CA GLU A 140 3.84 4.85 26.31
C GLU A 140 4.36 4.71 24.87
N GLU A 141 5.22 3.71 24.61
CA GLU A 141 5.70 3.39 23.27
C GLU A 141 4.59 2.91 22.31
N ARG A 142 3.57 2.21 22.83
CA ARG A 142 2.39 1.82 22.02
C ARG A 142 1.52 3.00 21.63
N ALA A 143 1.26 3.90 22.58
CA ALA A 143 0.51 5.13 22.31
C ALA A 143 1.27 6.02 21.31
N GLU A 144 2.58 6.17 21.48
CA GLU A 144 3.45 6.91 20.54
C GLU A 144 3.36 6.32 19.11
N LEU A 145 3.39 4.98 18.96
CA LEU A 145 3.28 4.35 17.64
C LEU A 145 1.93 4.65 16.97
N ALA A 146 0.83 4.58 17.72
CA ALA A 146 -0.51 4.85 17.21
C ALA A 146 -0.70 6.34 16.85
N GLU A 147 -0.19 7.25 17.67
CA GLU A 147 -0.18 8.70 17.40
C GLU A 147 0.68 9.05 16.16
N LEU A 148 1.86 8.43 16.01
CA LEU A 148 2.72 8.62 14.84
C LEU A 148 2.03 8.18 13.55
N GLY A 149 1.38 7.01 13.55
CA GLY A 149 0.62 6.51 12.40
C GLY A 149 -0.51 7.46 12.00
N ALA A 150 -1.35 7.86 12.96
CA ALA A 150 -2.45 8.80 12.71
C ALA A 150 -1.95 10.17 12.22
N LYS A 151 -0.85 10.68 12.80
CA LYS A 151 -0.26 11.97 12.43
C LYS A 151 0.37 11.98 11.05
N MET A 152 1.07 10.91 10.65
CA MET A 152 1.67 10.83 9.32
C MET A 152 0.62 10.77 8.21
N ASP A 153 -0.43 9.97 8.39
CA ASP A 153 -1.59 9.91 7.48
C ASP A 153 -2.31 11.27 7.41
N GLY A 154 -2.53 11.90 8.58
CA GLY A 154 -3.09 13.26 8.67
C GLY A 154 -2.28 14.33 7.94
N LEU A 155 -0.95 14.34 8.10
CA LEU A 155 -0.04 15.26 7.40
C LEU A 155 -0.11 15.08 5.87
N TYR A 156 -0.23 13.83 5.40
CA TYR A 156 -0.40 13.55 3.98
C TYR A 156 -1.77 14.05 3.47
N GLY A 157 -2.86 13.73 4.18
CA GLY A 157 -4.23 14.11 3.81
C GLY A 157 -4.44 15.63 3.80
N LYS A 158 -3.83 16.35 4.76
CA LYS A 158 -3.83 17.82 4.85
C LYS A 158 -2.80 18.49 3.91
N GLY A 159 -2.06 17.73 3.10
CA GLY A 159 -0.93 18.19 2.29
C GLY A 159 -1.28 19.34 1.34
N LEU A 160 -0.56 20.45 1.47
CA LEU A 160 -0.79 21.70 0.75
C LEU A 160 0.54 22.32 0.28
N HIS A 161 0.58 22.81 -0.96
CA HIS A 161 1.69 23.57 -1.51
C HIS A 161 1.26 24.99 -1.91
N CYS A 162 1.86 26.00 -1.30
CA CYS A 162 1.70 27.40 -1.71
C CYS A 162 2.87 27.79 -2.63
N PRO A 163 2.66 27.93 -3.95
CA PRO A 163 3.75 28.22 -4.89
C PRO A 163 4.32 29.64 -4.72
N PRO A 164 5.64 29.85 -4.96
CA PRO A 164 6.26 31.17 -4.86
C PRO A 164 5.64 32.21 -5.81
N GLU A 165 5.50 33.46 -5.35
CA GLU A 165 4.96 34.54 -6.18
C GLU A 165 5.77 34.72 -7.48
N GLY A 166 5.05 34.91 -8.60
CA GLY A 166 5.65 35.03 -9.93
C GLY A 166 6.04 33.71 -10.61
N SER A 167 5.92 32.56 -9.94
CA SER A 167 6.11 31.24 -10.56
C SER A 167 4.97 30.87 -11.53
N ALA A 168 5.24 29.93 -12.45
CA ALA A 168 4.21 29.42 -13.37
C ALA A 168 3.09 28.69 -12.60
N LEU A 169 3.47 27.94 -11.55
CA LEU A 169 2.51 27.27 -10.68
C LEU A 169 1.66 28.24 -9.85
N ALA A 170 2.20 29.40 -9.46
CA ALA A 170 1.41 30.47 -8.83
C ALA A 170 0.40 31.11 -9.79
N ALA A 171 0.73 31.24 -11.09
CA ALA A 171 -0.23 31.68 -12.09
C ALA A 171 -1.37 30.66 -12.29
N TYR A 172 -1.06 29.35 -12.26
CA TYR A 172 -2.05 28.28 -12.26
C TYR A 172 -2.96 28.34 -11.01
N GLY A 173 -2.38 28.42 -9.81
CA GLY A 173 -3.13 28.55 -8.56
C GLY A 173 -4.03 29.79 -8.51
N ALA A 174 -3.55 30.94 -9.01
CA ALA A 174 -4.35 32.16 -9.09
C ALA A 174 -5.50 32.10 -10.12
N LYS A 175 -5.41 31.21 -11.13
CA LYS A 175 -6.54 30.88 -12.03
C LYS A 175 -7.53 29.98 -11.31
N LEU A 176 -7.06 28.86 -10.74
CA LEU A 176 -7.89 27.87 -10.07
C LEU A 176 -8.65 28.46 -8.87
N ALA A 177 -8.02 29.34 -8.08
CA ALA A 177 -8.66 30.07 -6.98
C ALA A 177 -9.85 30.94 -7.42
N LYS A 178 -9.92 31.38 -8.68
CA LYS A 178 -11.10 32.10 -9.22
C LYS A 178 -12.23 31.13 -9.59
N GLU A 179 -11.87 29.98 -10.14
CA GLU A 179 -12.81 28.90 -10.50
C GLU A 179 -13.44 28.30 -9.24
N LYS A 180 -12.62 27.95 -8.24
CA LYS A 180 -13.07 27.49 -6.91
C LYS A 180 -13.97 28.50 -6.20
N ARG A 181 -13.64 29.80 -6.26
CA ARG A 181 -14.50 30.88 -5.74
C ARG A 181 -15.87 30.95 -6.44
N ALA A 182 -15.91 30.71 -7.75
CA ALA A 182 -17.17 30.65 -8.50
C ALA A 182 -17.98 29.38 -8.20
N GLN A 183 -17.33 28.29 -7.77
CA GLN A 183 -17.93 27.05 -7.31
C GLN A 183 -18.41 27.11 -5.85
N GLY A 184 -18.13 28.20 -5.11
CA GLY A 184 -18.56 28.38 -3.72
C GLY A 184 -17.59 27.85 -2.66
N VAL A 185 -16.40 27.40 -3.06
CA VAL A 185 -15.34 26.97 -2.12
C VAL A 185 -14.97 28.11 -1.17
N THR A 186 -14.95 27.84 0.13
CA THR A 186 -14.69 28.82 1.21
C THR A 186 -13.31 28.69 1.86
N ASP A 187 -12.52 27.69 1.48
CA ASP A 187 -11.18 27.44 2.01
C ASP A 187 -10.23 28.61 1.67
N GLU A 188 -9.71 29.32 2.68
CA GLU A 188 -8.88 30.51 2.46
C GLU A 188 -7.53 30.20 1.81
N ASP A 189 -6.99 28.99 1.94
CA ASP A 189 -5.69 28.60 1.38
C ASP A 189 -5.84 28.28 -0.11
N GLU A 190 -6.86 27.50 -0.47
CA GLU A 190 -7.25 27.25 -1.87
C GLU A 190 -7.65 28.58 -2.56
N LEU A 191 -8.34 29.49 -1.85
CA LEU A 191 -8.73 30.81 -2.37
C LEU A 191 -7.58 31.83 -2.47
N ARG A 192 -6.45 31.58 -1.80
CA ARG A 192 -5.15 32.28 -1.98
C ARG A 192 -4.30 31.68 -3.10
N GLY A 193 -4.72 30.56 -3.70
CA GLY A 193 -4.01 29.91 -4.80
C GLY A 193 -2.97 28.88 -4.36
N CYS A 194 -3.03 28.42 -3.11
CA CYS A 194 -2.33 27.21 -2.70
C CYS A 194 -3.03 25.97 -3.28
N LEU A 195 -2.27 24.90 -3.49
CA LEU A 195 -2.66 23.72 -4.26
C LEU A 195 -2.54 22.46 -3.41
N ARG A 196 -3.59 21.63 -3.43
CA ARG A 196 -3.60 20.31 -2.78
C ARG A 196 -3.14 19.24 -3.78
N LEU A 197 -2.93 17.99 -3.33
CA LEU A 197 -2.55 16.87 -4.19
C LEU A 197 -3.44 16.73 -5.43
N GLY A 198 -4.75 16.91 -5.30
CA GLY A 198 -5.68 16.84 -6.43
C GLY A 198 -5.35 17.86 -7.52
N ASP A 199 -5.18 19.12 -7.14
CA ASP A 199 -4.86 20.22 -8.05
C ASP A 199 -3.48 20.03 -8.70
N LEU A 200 -2.50 19.55 -7.93
CA LEU A 200 -1.16 19.25 -8.44
C LEU A 200 -1.18 18.04 -9.37
N SER A 201 -2.02 17.03 -9.11
CA SER A 201 -2.18 15.86 -9.99
C SER A 201 -2.85 16.23 -11.31
N ASP A 202 -3.80 17.17 -11.30
CA ASP A 202 -4.36 17.75 -12.55
C ASP A 202 -3.27 18.46 -13.37
N VAL A 203 -2.35 19.19 -12.73
CA VAL A 203 -1.16 19.72 -13.43
C VAL A 203 -0.28 18.60 -14.00
N MET A 204 -0.02 17.52 -13.25
CA MET A 204 0.80 16.40 -13.73
C MET A 204 0.16 15.65 -14.91
N ALA A 205 -1.16 15.50 -14.91
CA ALA A 205 -1.91 14.79 -15.94
C ALA A 205 -2.09 15.62 -17.22
N GLU A 206 -2.49 16.88 -17.10
CA GLU A 206 -2.88 17.73 -18.23
C GLU A 206 -1.71 18.54 -18.81
N SER A 207 -0.75 18.96 -17.99
CA SER A 207 0.35 19.81 -18.45
C SER A 207 1.31 19.05 -19.36
N ARG A 208 1.89 19.79 -20.30
CA ARG A 208 3.07 19.39 -21.07
C ARG A 208 4.21 20.40 -20.96
N ASP A 209 4.06 21.44 -20.13
CA ASP A 209 5.14 22.38 -19.81
C ASP A 209 6.06 21.76 -18.74
N TYR A 210 7.33 21.56 -19.10
CA TYR A 210 8.34 20.92 -18.25
C TYR A 210 8.57 21.67 -16.93
N GLU A 211 8.60 23.00 -16.96
CA GLU A 211 8.89 23.80 -15.76
C GLU A 211 7.68 23.85 -14.81
N LEU A 212 6.46 23.84 -15.36
CA LEU A 212 5.24 23.74 -14.58
C LEU A 212 5.10 22.36 -13.93
N LEU A 213 5.38 21.28 -14.67
CA LEU A 213 5.46 19.91 -14.14
C LEU A 213 6.51 19.81 -13.02
N LEU A 214 7.68 20.44 -13.20
CA LEU A 214 8.76 20.41 -12.22
C LEU A 214 8.36 21.14 -10.93
N GLN A 215 7.71 22.29 -11.06
CA GLN A 215 7.19 23.05 -9.92
C GLN A 215 6.11 22.26 -9.17
N ALA A 216 5.19 21.59 -9.87
CA ALA A 216 4.14 20.77 -9.24
C ALA A 216 4.73 19.56 -8.50
N TRP A 217 5.64 18.83 -9.16
CA TRP A 217 6.35 17.69 -8.57
C TRP A 217 7.14 18.08 -7.31
N ARG A 218 8.00 19.11 -7.43
CA ARG A 218 8.79 19.63 -6.30
C ARG A 218 7.88 20.12 -5.16
N GLY A 219 6.78 20.79 -5.52
CA GLY A 219 5.84 21.37 -4.57
C GLY A 219 5.17 20.32 -3.69
N TRP A 220 4.74 19.19 -4.29
CA TRP A 220 4.21 18.06 -3.53
C TRP A 220 5.28 17.34 -2.71
N HIS A 221 6.43 17.03 -3.32
CA HIS A 221 7.52 16.32 -2.66
C HIS A 221 8.08 17.06 -1.43
N ALA A 222 7.96 18.40 -1.39
CA ALA A 222 8.38 19.21 -0.26
C ALA A 222 7.61 18.94 1.06
N ILE A 223 6.36 18.47 1.02
CA ILE A 223 5.57 18.23 2.26
C ILE A 223 6.17 17.08 3.09
N ALA A 224 6.80 16.11 2.42
CA ALA A 224 7.24 14.87 3.05
C ALA A 224 8.45 15.05 3.98
N ARG A 225 9.12 16.20 3.92
CA ARG A 225 10.26 16.56 4.78
C ARG A 225 9.91 16.48 6.27
N GLU A 226 8.69 16.90 6.64
CA GLU A 226 8.20 16.83 8.03
C GLU A 226 7.84 15.40 8.47
N ILE A 227 7.52 14.51 7.52
CA ILE A 227 7.21 13.10 7.78
C ILE A 227 8.48 12.30 8.10
N ARG A 228 9.64 12.67 7.53
CA ARG A 228 10.93 11.95 7.68
C ARG A 228 11.32 11.59 9.12
N PRO A 229 11.32 12.50 10.12
CA PRO A 229 11.64 12.15 11.50
C PRO A 229 10.56 11.26 12.15
N LEU A 230 9.28 11.50 11.84
CA LEU A 230 8.16 10.70 12.35
C LEU A 230 8.25 9.25 11.85
N TYR A 231 8.51 9.07 10.56
CA TYR A 231 8.69 7.76 9.94
C TYR A 231 9.89 7.01 10.53
N SER A 232 10.97 7.73 10.85
CA SER A 232 12.16 7.15 11.48
C SER A 232 11.86 6.55 12.87
N ARG A 233 11.05 7.24 13.69
CA ARG A 233 10.62 6.74 15.02
C ARG A 233 9.53 5.68 14.92
N PHE A 234 8.63 5.80 13.95
CA PHE A 234 7.65 4.75 13.62
C PHE A 234 8.34 3.42 13.30
N VAL A 235 9.42 3.44 12.49
CA VAL A 235 10.24 2.26 12.16
C VAL A 235 10.89 1.65 13.41
N ASP A 236 11.38 2.44 14.36
CA ASP A 236 11.91 1.91 15.64
C ASP A 236 10.84 1.10 16.39
N LEU A 237 9.69 1.73 16.63
CA LEU A 237 8.61 1.21 17.45
C LEU A 237 7.96 -0.02 16.83
N ALA A 238 7.65 0.02 15.53
CA ALA A 238 7.06 -1.12 14.84
C ALA A 238 8.03 -2.32 14.74
N ASN A 239 9.33 -2.07 14.57
CA ASN A 239 10.34 -3.13 14.63
C ASN A 239 10.55 -3.69 16.05
N ALA A 240 10.42 -2.87 17.08
CA ALA A 240 10.45 -3.33 18.47
C ALA A 240 9.25 -4.25 18.75
N GLY A 241 8.04 -3.84 18.36
CA GLY A 241 6.84 -4.67 18.43
C GLY A 241 6.97 -5.98 17.65
N ALA A 242 7.47 -5.95 16.40
CA ALA A 242 7.71 -7.15 15.59
C ALA A 242 8.65 -8.16 16.28
N LYS A 243 9.71 -7.67 16.95
CA LYS A 243 10.65 -8.50 17.72
C LYS A 243 10.03 -9.13 18.96
N GLU A 244 9.14 -8.44 19.65
CA GLU A 244 8.42 -8.99 20.81
C GLU A 244 7.49 -10.16 20.43
N ILE A 245 6.94 -10.16 19.21
CA ILE A 245 6.12 -11.25 18.67
C ILE A 245 6.88 -12.27 17.81
N GLY A 246 8.22 -12.17 17.72
CA GLY A 246 9.10 -13.22 17.19
C GLY A 246 9.61 -13.04 15.75
N TYR A 247 9.42 -11.88 15.12
CA TYR A 247 9.99 -11.55 13.80
C TYR A 247 11.20 -10.61 13.93
N ALA A 248 12.15 -10.64 12.98
CA ALA A 248 13.33 -9.79 13.03
C ALA A 248 13.00 -8.30 12.80
N ASP A 249 12.02 -8.01 11.95
CA ASP A 249 11.55 -6.69 11.56
C ASP A 249 10.12 -6.72 11.02
N LEU A 250 9.49 -5.54 10.86
CA LEU A 250 8.12 -5.41 10.33
C LEU A 250 7.99 -5.98 8.90
N GLY A 251 9.03 -5.85 8.08
CA GLY A 251 9.02 -6.37 6.71
C GLY A 251 9.00 -7.89 6.67
N GLU A 252 9.70 -8.56 7.60
CA GLU A 252 9.63 -10.01 7.73
C GLU A 252 8.21 -10.48 8.05
N LEU A 253 7.54 -9.84 9.02
CA LEU A 253 6.14 -10.11 9.35
C LEU A 253 5.23 -9.93 8.12
N TRP A 254 5.35 -8.82 7.38
CA TRP A 254 4.56 -8.58 6.17
C TRP A 254 4.73 -9.69 5.13
N ARG A 255 5.98 -10.12 4.88
CA ARG A 255 6.26 -11.19 3.90
C ARG A 255 5.83 -12.58 4.39
N ALA A 256 5.60 -12.78 5.69
CA ALA A 256 5.10 -14.05 6.25
C ALA A 256 3.61 -14.30 5.95
N GLY A 257 2.84 -13.26 5.59
CA GLY A 257 1.41 -13.37 5.26
C GLY A 257 1.07 -14.04 3.92
N TYR A 258 2.07 -14.49 3.15
CA TYR A 258 1.90 -15.06 1.81
C TYR A 258 2.01 -16.59 1.74
N ASP A 259 1.87 -17.30 2.87
CA ASP A 259 2.02 -18.78 2.95
C ASP A 259 3.36 -19.32 2.42
N MET A 260 4.38 -18.47 2.45
CA MET A 260 5.75 -18.73 2.02
C MET A 260 6.72 -18.20 3.08
N THR A 261 7.97 -18.67 3.09
CA THR A 261 8.98 -18.01 3.91
C THR A 261 9.28 -16.61 3.34
N PRO A 262 9.60 -15.60 4.18
CA PRO A 262 9.88 -14.25 3.72
C PRO A 262 10.92 -14.15 2.59
N ALA A 263 11.95 -15.00 2.62
CA ALA A 263 12.98 -15.08 1.58
C ALA A 263 12.48 -15.76 0.29
N ALA A 264 11.60 -16.76 0.38
CA ALA A 264 11.00 -17.38 -0.80
C ALA A 264 10.01 -16.43 -1.49
N PHE A 265 9.27 -15.62 -0.72
CA PHE A 265 8.39 -14.59 -1.26
C PHE A 265 9.15 -13.47 -1.98
N GLU A 266 10.24 -12.97 -1.40
CA GLU A 266 11.10 -11.95 -2.06
C GLU A 266 11.69 -12.50 -3.38
N ALA A 267 12.13 -13.76 -3.40
CA ALA A 267 12.61 -14.44 -4.60
C ALA A 267 11.50 -14.65 -5.66
N GLU A 268 10.28 -14.96 -5.24
CA GLU A 268 9.13 -15.12 -6.14
C GLU A 268 8.69 -13.77 -6.76
N SER A 269 8.67 -12.69 -5.98
CA SER A 269 8.47 -11.32 -6.48
C SER A 269 9.50 -10.96 -7.55
N GLU A 270 10.78 -11.26 -7.31
CA GLU A 270 11.84 -11.04 -8.32
C GLU A 270 11.64 -11.92 -9.55
N ARG A 271 11.30 -13.20 -9.38
CA ARG A 271 11.03 -14.13 -10.50
C ARG A 271 9.90 -13.64 -11.39
N LEU A 272 8.81 -13.16 -10.80
CA LEU A 272 7.67 -12.58 -11.52
C LEU A 272 8.08 -11.31 -12.27
N TRP A 273 8.85 -10.42 -11.63
CA TRP A 273 9.36 -9.20 -12.28
C TRP A 273 10.23 -9.53 -13.50
N GLN A 274 11.16 -10.48 -13.39
CA GLN A 274 12.04 -10.86 -14.51
C GLN A 274 11.27 -11.46 -15.71
N GLN A 275 10.04 -11.95 -15.54
CA GLN A 275 9.21 -12.43 -16.66
C GLN A 275 8.57 -11.30 -17.47
N VAL A 276 8.23 -10.18 -16.83
CA VAL A 276 7.56 -9.02 -17.45
C VAL A 276 8.53 -7.89 -17.82
N LYS A 277 9.70 -7.84 -17.18
CA LYS A 277 10.76 -6.85 -17.37
C LYS A 277 11.11 -6.58 -18.85
N PRO A 278 11.22 -7.58 -19.76
CA PRO A 278 11.53 -7.30 -21.17
C PRO A 278 10.47 -6.42 -21.86
N LEU A 279 9.19 -6.59 -21.54
CA LEU A 279 8.11 -5.75 -22.09
C LEU A 279 8.16 -4.33 -21.51
N TYR A 280 8.53 -4.20 -20.23
CA TYR A 280 8.77 -2.90 -19.61
C TYR A 280 9.97 -2.17 -20.24
N GLU A 281 11.06 -2.88 -20.55
CA GLU A 281 12.26 -2.28 -21.15
C GLU A 281 12.00 -1.73 -22.57
N GLU A 282 11.21 -2.44 -23.38
CA GLU A 282 10.76 -1.95 -24.69
C GLU A 282 9.83 -0.72 -24.55
N LEU A 283 8.85 -0.78 -23.63
CA LEU A 283 7.95 0.35 -23.34
C LEU A 283 8.71 1.59 -22.85
N HIS A 284 9.64 1.42 -21.91
CA HIS A 284 10.50 2.48 -21.38
C HIS A 284 11.35 3.11 -22.49
N CYS A 285 11.98 2.28 -23.33
CA CYS A 285 12.81 2.77 -24.44
C CYS A 285 11.98 3.59 -25.45
N TYR A 286 10.79 3.10 -25.81
CA TYR A 286 9.87 3.80 -26.71
C TYR A 286 9.40 5.14 -26.11
N VAL A 287 8.88 5.13 -24.88
CA VAL A 287 8.41 6.33 -24.17
C VAL A 287 9.53 7.35 -23.98
N ARG A 288 10.76 6.90 -23.65
CA ARG A 288 11.93 7.79 -23.54
C ARG A 288 12.27 8.48 -24.87
N ALA A 289 12.15 7.79 -26.00
CA ALA A 289 12.42 8.36 -27.31
C ALA A 289 11.42 9.47 -27.66
N GLU A 290 10.12 9.19 -27.56
CA GLU A 290 9.05 10.16 -27.82
C GLU A 290 9.14 11.39 -26.88
N LEU A 291 9.43 11.17 -25.59
CA LEU A 291 9.66 12.25 -24.63
C LEU A 291 10.95 13.04 -24.90
N SER A 292 12.00 12.41 -25.43
CA SER A 292 13.23 13.10 -25.88
C SER A 292 12.97 13.99 -27.09
N ASP A 293 12.18 13.53 -28.06
CA ASP A 293 11.77 14.32 -29.23
C ASP A 293 10.86 15.50 -28.82
N LYS A 294 10.02 15.31 -27.80
CA LYS A 294 9.14 16.34 -27.25
C LYS A 294 9.86 17.41 -26.42
N TYR A 295 10.74 16.99 -25.51
CA TYR A 295 11.34 17.87 -24.49
C TYR A 295 12.77 18.31 -24.79
N GLY A 296 13.46 17.66 -25.74
CA GLY A 296 14.88 17.84 -26.01
C GLY A 296 15.76 16.89 -25.19
N ALA A 297 16.84 16.43 -25.81
CA ALA A 297 17.80 15.49 -25.20
C ALA A 297 18.59 16.08 -24.01
N ASP A 298 18.57 17.41 -23.83
CA ASP A 298 19.08 18.10 -22.66
C ASP A 298 18.19 17.93 -21.42
N LYS A 299 16.89 17.68 -21.64
CA LYS A 299 15.88 17.47 -20.59
C LYS A 299 15.55 16.00 -20.39
N VAL A 300 15.40 15.24 -21.48
CA VAL A 300 15.12 13.79 -21.45
C VAL A 300 16.18 13.08 -22.30
N PRO A 301 17.29 12.58 -21.74
CA PRO A 301 18.37 11.98 -22.51
C PRO A 301 17.94 10.68 -23.22
N ALA A 302 18.28 10.55 -24.50
CA ALA A 302 17.86 9.43 -25.35
C ALA A 302 18.39 8.04 -24.89
N ASP A 303 19.50 8.00 -24.16
CA ASP A 303 20.16 6.80 -23.63
C ASP A 303 20.21 6.76 -22.08
N GLY A 304 19.53 7.69 -21.41
CA GLY A 304 19.59 7.87 -19.95
C GLY A 304 18.34 7.46 -19.17
N LEU A 305 18.24 7.97 -17.94
CA LEU A 305 17.05 7.84 -17.09
C LEU A 305 16.01 8.90 -17.47
N ILE A 306 14.71 8.56 -17.40
CA ILE A 306 13.64 9.55 -17.62
C ILE A 306 13.45 10.37 -16.33
N PRO A 307 13.38 11.72 -16.38
CA PRO A 307 13.03 12.53 -15.22
C PRO A 307 11.62 12.22 -14.71
N ALA A 308 11.46 11.89 -13.43
CA ALA A 308 10.18 11.39 -12.89
C ALA A 308 8.94 12.27 -13.16
N HIS A 309 9.10 13.58 -13.24
CA HIS A 309 7.98 14.53 -13.43
C HIS A 309 7.33 14.60 -14.83
N VAL A 310 7.87 13.98 -15.87
CA VAL A 310 7.32 14.09 -17.25
C VAL A 310 6.41 12.93 -17.67
N LEU A 311 5.93 12.14 -16.71
CA LEU A 311 5.24 10.85 -16.95
C LEU A 311 3.75 10.86 -16.57
N GLY A 312 3.09 12.03 -16.58
CA GLY A 312 1.62 12.13 -16.47
C GLY A 312 1.02 11.89 -15.07
N ASN A 313 1.85 11.57 -14.08
CA ASN A 313 1.44 11.19 -12.74
C ASN A 313 2.46 11.69 -11.71
N MET A 314 1.99 12.10 -10.53
CA MET A 314 2.83 12.66 -9.45
C MET A 314 4.04 11.77 -9.08
N TRP A 315 3.86 10.45 -9.11
CA TRP A 315 4.90 9.48 -8.76
C TRP A 315 5.49 8.76 -9.97
N ALA A 316 5.02 9.03 -11.19
CA ALA A 316 5.30 8.22 -12.38
C ALA A 316 5.03 6.71 -12.17
N GLN A 317 3.96 6.38 -11.44
CA GLN A 317 3.53 4.99 -11.24
C GLN A 317 2.80 4.43 -12.48
N GLU A 318 2.04 5.29 -13.16
CA GLU A 318 1.21 5.01 -14.33
C GLU A 318 1.39 6.17 -15.30
N TRP A 319 1.43 5.87 -16.59
CA TRP A 319 1.85 6.79 -17.65
C TRP A 319 0.73 7.05 -18.68
N GLY A 320 -0.48 6.50 -18.50
CA GLY A 320 -1.60 6.66 -19.45
C GLY A 320 -1.95 8.13 -19.74
N ASN A 321 -1.77 9.01 -18.76
CA ASN A 321 -1.95 10.45 -18.92
C ASN A 321 -1.01 11.13 -19.93
N ILE A 322 0.11 10.50 -20.36
CA ILE A 322 0.95 10.98 -21.47
C ILE A 322 0.69 10.26 -22.81
N TYR A 323 -0.36 9.44 -22.92
CA TYR A 323 -0.68 8.69 -24.15
C TYR A 323 -0.71 9.59 -25.40
N SER A 324 -1.18 10.84 -25.30
CA SER A 324 -1.18 11.83 -26.39
C SER A 324 0.20 12.12 -26.99
N GLU A 325 1.26 11.91 -26.23
CA GLU A 325 2.66 12.16 -26.63
C GLU A 325 3.34 10.92 -27.20
N VAL A 326 2.79 9.74 -26.94
CA VAL A 326 3.41 8.44 -27.26
C VAL A 326 2.45 7.54 -28.06
N THR A 327 1.44 8.12 -28.70
CA THR A 327 0.43 7.39 -29.48
C THR A 327 1.09 6.75 -30.72
N PRO A 328 1.13 5.41 -30.86
CA PRO A 328 1.84 4.77 -31.98
C PRO A 328 1.26 5.10 -33.36
N TYR A 329 -0.07 5.26 -33.44
CA TYR A 329 -0.77 5.62 -34.67
C TYR A 329 -1.66 6.85 -34.44
N PRO A 330 -1.11 8.08 -34.47
CA PRO A 330 -1.84 9.30 -34.12
C PRO A 330 -2.87 9.74 -35.18
N LYS A 331 -2.97 9.01 -36.29
CA LYS A 331 -3.99 9.18 -37.33
C LYS A 331 -5.17 8.21 -37.18
N THR A 332 -5.10 7.29 -36.22
CA THR A 332 -6.19 6.37 -35.88
C THR A 332 -6.93 6.91 -34.65
N THR A 333 -8.22 7.18 -34.80
CA THR A 333 -9.06 7.74 -33.73
C THR A 333 -9.09 6.81 -32.51
N SER A 334 -8.72 7.34 -31.34
CA SER A 334 -8.94 6.69 -30.05
C SER A 334 -10.32 7.08 -29.48
N VAL A 335 -10.82 6.26 -28.56
CA VAL A 335 -12.12 6.44 -27.92
C VAL A 335 -11.99 7.41 -26.74
N ASP A 336 -12.76 8.50 -26.74
CA ASP A 336 -12.85 9.42 -25.60
C ASP A 336 -14.05 9.07 -24.70
N VAL A 337 -13.81 8.16 -23.74
CA VAL A 337 -14.81 7.76 -22.73
C VAL A 337 -15.19 8.93 -21.82
N THR A 338 -14.27 9.87 -21.56
CA THR A 338 -14.52 11.06 -20.74
C THR A 338 -15.54 11.99 -21.41
N ALA A 339 -15.40 12.24 -22.71
CA ALA A 339 -16.39 12.97 -23.49
C ALA A 339 -17.72 12.19 -23.57
N GLY A 340 -17.68 10.87 -23.70
CA GLY A 340 -18.85 9.99 -23.64
C GLY A 340 -19.66 10.15 -22.35
N LEU A 341 -19.01 10.02 -21.19
CA LEU A 341 -19.60 10.21 -19.86
C LEU A 341 -20.24 11.61 -19.72
N LYS A 342 -19.53 12.66 -20.13
CA LYS A 342 -20.03 14.05 -20.08
C LYS A 342 -21.22 14.28 -21.03
N LYS A 343 -21.15 13.78 -22.27
CA LYS A 343 -22.23 13.81 -23.29
C LYS A 343 -23.48 13.08 -22.80
N ALA A 344 -23.31 11.96 -22.11
CA ALA A 344 -24.38 11.15 -21.54
C ALA A 344 -24.89 11.65 -20.16
N GLY A 345 -24.39 12.79 -19.67
CA GLY A 345 -24.81 13.39 -18.40
C GLY A 345 -24.58 12.46 -17.21
N TYR A 346 -23.36 11.96 -17.06
CA TYR A 346 -22.96 11.22 -15.85
C TYR A 346 -22.62 12.16 -14.70
N ASP A 347 -23.07 11.78 -13.52
CA ASP A 347 -22.64 12.29 -12.21
C ASP A 347 -21.92 11.17 -11.44
N PRO A 348 -21.28 11.46 -10.29
CA PRO A 348 -20.53 10.45 -9.53
C PRO A 348 -21.35 9.22 -9.15
N ILE A 349 -22.58 9.40 -8.69
CA ILE A 349 -23.46 8.30 -8.26
C ILE A 349 -23.87 7.45 -9.47
N LYS A 350 -24.12 8.08 -10.62
CA LYS A 350 -24.43 7.39 -11.87
C LYS A 350 -23.22 6.61 -12.43
N MET A 351 -21.98 7.07 -12.20
CA MET A 351 -20.78 6.28 -12.51
C MET A 351 -20.67 5.05 -11.60
N VAL A 352 -20.93 5.18 -10.29
CA VAL A 352 -20.92 4.01 -9.37
C VAL A 352 -22.06 3.04 -9.70
N LYS A 353 -23.25 3.51 -10.10
CA LYS A 353 -24.35 2.63 -10.57
C LYS A 353 -24.03 1.89 -11.86
N LEU A 354 -23.27 2.50 -12.77
CA LEU A 354 -22.74 1.81 -13.94
C LEU A 354 -21.74 0.72 -13.54
N GLY A 355 -20.86 1.02 -12.56
CA GLY A 355 -20.01 0.02 -11.93
C GLY A 355 -20.81 -1.16 -11.36
N GLU A 356 -21.79 -0.90 -10.49
CA GLU A 356 -22.68 -1.92 -9.91
C GLU A 356 -23.40 -2.75 -10.99
N SER A 357 -23.83 -2.12 -12.08
CA SER A 357 -24.49 -2.83 -13.19
C SER A 357 -23.58 -3.88 -13.84
N PHE A 358 -22.27 -3.65 -13.86
CA PHE A 358 -21.31 -4.64 -14.35
C PHE A 358 -21.31 -5.88 -13.45
N PHE A 359 -21.12 -5.70 -12.14
CA PHE A 359 -21.09 -6.80 -11.17
C PHE A 359 -22.41 -7.58 -11.12
N THR A 360 -23.55 -6.86 -11.08
CA THR A 360 -24.87 -7.51 -11.10
C THR A 360 -25.19 -8.22 -12.43
N SER A 361 -24.60 -7.79 -13.56
CA SER A 361 -24.71 -8.53 -14.84
C SER A 361 -24.01 -9.89 -14.82
N LEU A 362 -23.00 -10.07 -13.95
CA LEU A 362 -22.35 -11.36 -13.70
C LEU A 362 -23.16 -12.27 -12.76
N GLY A 363 -24.34 -11.83 -12.31
CA GLY A 363 -25.19 -12.57 -11.38
C GLY A 363 -24.83 -12.39 -9.91
N LEU A 364 -24.06 -11.36 -9.57
CA LEU A 364 -23.76 -10.99 -8.19
C LEU A 364 -24.90 -10.12 -7.58
N ASP A 365 -25.05 -10.16 -6.26
CA ASP A 365 -26.10 -9.41 -5.56
C ASP A 365 -25.97 -7.88 -5.70
N PRO A 366 -27.07 -7.10 -5.69
CA PRO A 366 -26.99 -5.63 -5.68
C PRO A 366 -26.43 -5.11 -4.34
N LEU A 367 -25.77 -3.96 -4.36
CA LEU A 367 -25.20 -3.36 -3.15
C LEU A 367 -26.31 -2.97 -2.16
N PRO A 368 -26.09 -3.11 -0.83
CA PRO A 368 -27.11 -2.79 0.16
C PRO A 368 -27.48 -1.30 0.11
N ALA A 369 -28.74 -0.97 0.44
CA ALA A 369 -29.21 0.44 0.40
C ALA A 369 -28.33 1.39 1.24
N THR A 370 -27.77 0.89 2.35
CA THR A 370 -26.83 1.60 3.22
C THR A 370 -25.55 2.04 2.53
N PHE A 371 -25.07 1.33 1.50
CA PHE A 371 -23.91 1.74 0.70
C PHE A 371 -24.15 3.11 0.07
N TRP A 372 -25.32 3.31 -0.52
CA TRP A 372 -25.73 4.57 -1.16
C TRP A 372 -25.99 5.70 -0.17
N GLU A 373 -26.43 5.38 1.05
CA GLU A 373 -26.71 6.35 2.11
C GLU A 373 -25.46 6.82 2.86
N ARG A 374 -24.42 5.98 2.96
CA ARG A 374 -23.28 6.17 3.88
C ARG A 374 -21.94 6.43 3.19
N SER A 375 -21.81 6.15 1.89
CA SER A 375 -20.58 6.37 1.12
C SER A 375 -20.26 7.85 0.90
N MET A 376 -18.98 8.15 0.67
CA MET A 376 -18.49 9.47 0.28
C MET A 376 -18.07 9.44 -1.21
N PHE A 377 -19.01 9.84 -2.08
CA PHE A 377 -18.81 9.85 -3.55
C PHE A 377 -18.11 11.11 -4.09
N THR A 378 -17.99 12.17 -3.30
CA THR A 378 -17.40 13.46 -3.68
C THR A 378 -16.68 14.09 -2.49
N LYS A 379 -15.68 14.96 -2.71
CA LYS A 379 -15.11 15.79 -1.64
C LYS A 379 -16.23 16.65 -1.02
N PRO A 380 -16.50 16.56 0.29
CA PRO A 380 -17.50 17.40 0.94
C PRO A 380 -16.94 18.80 1.25
N ASP A 381 -17.77 19.83 1.10
CA ASP A 381 -17.41 21.21 1.43
C ASP A 381 -17.09 21.37 2.92
N GLY A 382 -16.08 22.20 3.22
CA GLY A 382 -15.70 22.56 4.59
C GLY A 382 -15.10 21.42 5.43
N ARG A 383 -14.71 20.29 4.82
CA ARG A 383 -14.04 19.17 5.49
C ARG A 383 -12.75 18.76 4.80
N GLU A 384 -11.72 18.54 5.61
CA GLU A 384 -10.52 17.80 5.22
C GLU A 384 -10.84 16.31 5.13
N VAL A 385 -10.42 15.64 4.05
CA VAL A 385 -10.70 14.23 3.80
C VAL A 385 -9.54 13.56 3.07
N VAL A 386 -9.37 12.25 3.26
CA VAL A 386 -8.46 11.43 2.45
C VAL A 386 -9.15 11.10 1.12
N CYS A 387 -8.85 11.90 0.09
CA CYS A 387 -9.47 11.75 -1.25
C CYS A 387 -9.00 10.53 -2.05
N HIS A 388 -7.90 9.87 -1.67
CA HIS A 388 -7.47 8.61 -2.29
C HIS A 388 -8.59 7.58 -2.17
N ALA A 389 -8.93 6.90 -3.26
CA ALA A 389 -10.02 5.94 -3.29
C ALA A 389 -9.79 4.80 -2.28
N SER A 390 -10.86 4.37 -1.62
CA SER A 390 -10.88 3.11 -0.86
C SER A 390 -12.30 2.62 -0.57
N ALA A 391 -12.44 1.29 -0.50
CA ALA A 391 -13.62 0.55 -0.08
C ALA A 391 -13.51 0.10 1.39
N TRP A 392 -14.67 -0.10 2.03
CA TRP A 392 -14.78 -0.38 3.46
C TRP A 392 -15.95 -1.32 3.75
N ASP A 393 -15.78 -2.30 4.63
CA ASP A 393 -16.87 -2.81 5.49
C ASP A 393 -16.63 -2.25 6.89
N VAL A 394 -17.41 -1.23 7.28
CA VAL A 394 -17.12 -0.44 8.49
C VAL A 394 -17.47 -1.20 9.78
N ASP A 395 -18.44 -2.12 9.70
CA ASP A 395 -18.94 -2.88 10.84
C ASP A 395 -18.57 -4.38 10.78
N PHE A 396 -17.77 -4.80 9.79
CA PHE A 396 -17.42 -6.20 9.52
C PHE A 396 -18.67 -7.10 9.45
N ASN A 397 -19.74 -6.56 8.86
CA ASN A 397 -21.07 -7.16 8.85
C ASN A 397 -21.91 -6.79 7.61
N ASP A 398 -21.25 -6.43 6.49
CA ASP A 398 -21.86 -5.91 5.26
C ASP A 398 -22.28 -4.41 5.34
N ASP A 399 -21.64 -3.59 6.20
CA ASP A 399 -21.78 -2.13 6.16
C ASP A 399 -20.82 -1.53 5.12
N LEU A 400 -21.07 -1.91 3.87
CA LEU A 400 -20.24 -1.59 2.71
C LEU A 400 -20.27 -0.09 2.39
N ARG A 401 -19.11 0.50 2.10
CA ARG A 401 -18.98 1.91 1.70
C ARG A 401 -17.80 2.13 0.74
N ILE A 402 -17.93 3.13 -0.13
CA ILE A 402 -16.82 3.70 -0.92
C ILE A 402 -16.49 5.11 -0.42
N LYS A 403 -15.19 5.45 -0.40
CA LYS A 403 -14.68 6.79 -0.06
C LYS A 403 -13.74 7.28 -1.16
N MET A 404 -14.28 8.07 -2.09
CA MET A 404 -13.57 8.55 -3.28
C MET A 404 -14.03 9.95 -3.68
N CYS A 405 -13.10 10.82 -4.07
CA CYS A 405 -13.41 12.17 -4.55
C CYS A 405 -13.65 12.18 -6.07
N ILE A 406 -14.72 11.51 -6.52
CA ILE A 406 -14.94 11.13 -7.92
C ILE A 406 -14.99 12.34 -8.87
N LYS A 407 -14.20 12.27 -9.95
CA LYS A 407 -14.23 13.12 -11.14
C LYS A 407 -14.95 12.42 -12.29
N ILE A 408 -15.56 13.20 -13.20
CA ILE A 408 -16.24 12.64 -14.38
C ILE A 408 -15.22 12.45 -15.52
N ASN A 409 -14.47 11.35 -15.47
CA ASN A 409 -13.46 10.96 -16.45
C ASN A 409 -13.40 9.41 -16.59
N ALA A 410 -12.52 8.91 -17.47
CA ALA A 410 -12.29 7.48 -17.67
C ALA A 410 -11.49 6.81 -16.52
N GLU A 411 -10.51 7.50 -15.93
CA GLU A 411 -9.64 7.01 -14.84
C GLU A 411 -10.46 6.64 -13.59
N ASP A 412 -11.32 7.54 -13.15
CA ASP A 412 -12.25 7.36 -12.04
C ASP A 412 -13.33 6.30 -12.37
N LEU A 413 -13.74 6.15 -13.64
CA LEU A 413 -14.65 5.06 -14.03
C LEU A 413 -14.01 3.69 -13.79
N ILE A 414 -12.74 3.51 -14.19
CA ILE A 414 -11.98 2.28 -13.94
C ILE A 414 -11.72 2.09 -12.44
N THR A 415 -11.35 3.16 -11.73
CA THR A 415 -11.16 3.14 -10.27
C THR A 415 -12.43 2.72 -9.52
N ILE A 416 -13.61 3.18 -9.96
CA ILE A 416 -14.90 2.72 -9.41
C ILE A 416 -15.09 1.20 -9.56
N HIS A 417 -14.71 0.60 -10.69
CA HIS A 417 -14.81 -0.86 -10.86
C HIS A 417 -13.82 -1.60 -9.94
N HIS A 418 -12.62 -1.03 -9.72
CA HIS A 418 -11.65 -1.53 -8.76
C HIS A 418 -12.23 -1.52 -7.32
N GLU A 419 -12.72 -0.37 -6.85
CA GLU A 419 -13.27 -0.20 -5.50
C GLU A 419 -14.55 -1.01 -5.25
N LEU A 420 -15.39 -1.18 -6.27
CA LEU A 420 -16.53 -2.08 -6.16
C LEU A 420 -16.08 -3.55 -6.05
N GLY A 421 -14.97 -3.93 -6.68
CA GLY A 421 -14.36 -5.26 -6.50
C GLY A 421 -14.11 -5.61 -5.03
N HIS A 422 -13.58 -4.66 -4.27
CA HIS A 422 -13.38 -4.80 -2.81
C HIS A 422 -14.71 -4.92 -2.06
N ASN A 423 -15.70 -4.05 -2.34
CA ASN A 423 -17.03 -4.09 -1.73
C ASN A 423 -17.73 -5.44 -1.96
N TYR A 424 -17.68 -5.95 -3.18
CA TYR A 424 -18.20 -7.27 -3.53
C TYR A 424 -17.44 -8.40 -2.84
N TYR A 425 -16.12 -8.28 -2.64
CA TYR A 425 -15.37 -9.29 -1.90
C TYR A 425 -15.80 -9.33 -0.42
N TYR A 426 -15.94 -8.16 0.23
CA TYR A 426 -16.50 -8.06 1.59
C TYR A 426 -17.88 -8.75 1.69
N HIS A 427 -18.77 -8.45 0.74
CA HIS A 427 -20.13 -9.00 0.68
C HIS A 427 -20.18 -10.54 0.69
N TYR A 428 -19.20 -11.21 0.09
CA TYR A 428 -19.17 -12.69 0.04
C TYR A 428 -18.43 -13.35 1.20
N TYR A 429 -17.76 -12.61 2.09
CA TYR A 429 -17.05 -13.17 3.25
C TYR A 429 -17.40 -12.59 4.63
N TYR A 430 -18.24 -11.55 4.75
CA TYR A 430 -18.56 -10.89 6.03
C TYR A 430 -19.17 -11.83 7.10
N THR A 431 -19.62 -13.03 6.72
CA THR A 431 -20.17 -14.05 7.64
C THR A 431 -19.10 -15.00 8.21
N LEU A 432 -17.87 -14.98 7.69
CA LEU A 432 -16.75 -15.78 8.20
C LEU A 432 -16.22 -15.24 9.55
N PRO A 433 -15.46 -16.04 10.31
CA PRO A 433 -14.68 -15.52 11.44
C PRO A 433 -13.79 -14.34 11.04
N MET A 434 -13.55 -13.39 11.95
CA MET A 434 -12.83 -12.13 11.70
C MET A 434 -11.49 -12.32 10.98
N LEU A 435 -10.69 -13.31 11.41
CA LEU A 435 -9.40 -13.61 10.80
C LEU A 435 -9.51 -14.19 9.37
N PHE A 436 -10.69 -14.60 8.93
CA PHE A 436 -11.00 -15.06 7.57
C PHE A 436 -11.72 -13.98 6.74
N GLN A 437 -12.03 -12.80 7.29
CA GLN A 437 -12.66 -11.70 6.55
C GLN A 437 -11.64 -10.88 5.74
N ALA A 438 -10.86 -11.58 4.91
CA ALA A 438 -9.82 -11.03 4.05
C ALA A 438 -9.71 -11.85 2.76
N GLY A 439 -9.12 -11.28 1.71
CA GLY A 439 -8.69 -12.06 0.55
C GLY A 439 -7.65 -13.13 0.92
N ALA A 440 -7.51 -14.16 0.07
CA ALA A 440 -6.57 -15.28 0.30
C ALA A 440 -5.13 -14.83 0.67
N HIS A 441 -4.71 -13.72 0.07
CA HIS A 441 -3.73 -12.77 0.60
C HIS A 441 -4.08 -11.38 0.05
N ASP A 442 -3.41 -10.32 0.50
CA ASP A 442 -3.77 -8.93 0.14
C ASP A 442 -3.73 -8.65 -1.38
N GLY A 443 -2.70 -9.11 -2.09
CA GLY A 443 -2.63 -9.02 -3.55
C GLY A 443 -3.74 -9.79 -4.31
N PHE A 444 -4.41 -10.74 -3.67
CA PHE A 444 -5.59 -11.43 -4.22
C PHE A 444 -6.85 -10.55 -4.09
N HIS A 445 -6.92 -9.73 -3.04
CA HIS A 445 -8.00 -8.77 -2.79
C HIS A 445 -7.99 -7.66 -3.84
N GLU A 446 -6.81 -7.02 -4.00
CA GLU A 446 -6.52 -6.02 -5.05
C GLU A 446 -6.75 -6.52 -6.49
N ALA A 447 -6.55 -7.81 -6.74
CA ALA A 447 -6.66 -8.38 -8.08
C ALA A 447 -8.11 -8.57 -8.59
N ILE A 448 -9.12 -8.65 -7.71
CA ILE A 448 -10.50 -8.93 -8.15
C ILE A 448 -11.07 -7.73 -8.92
N GLY A 449 -11.09 -6.54 -8.31
CA GLY A 449 -11.63 -5.34 -8.96
C GLY A 449 -10.89 -5.02 -10.26
N ASP A 450 -9.56 -5.16 -10.26
CA ASP A 450 -8.72 -4.99 -11.44
C ASP A 450 -9.03 -6.00 -12.57
N ALA A 451 -9.26 -7.28 -12.26
CA ALA A 451 -9.58 -8.30 -13.25
C ALA A 451 -10.93 -8.09 -13.93
N LEU A 452 -11.90 -7.55 -13.17
CA LEU A 452 -13.21 -7.18 -13.70
C LEU A 452 -13.12 -5.89 -14.52
N ALA A 453 -12.33 -4.90 -14.06
CA ALA A 453 -12.09 -3.65 -14.79
C ALA A 453 -11.46 -3.85 -16.19
N LEU A 454 -10.64 -4.90 -16.40
CA LEU A 454 -10.16 -5.28 -17.73
C LEU A 454 -11.30 -5.61 -18.73
N SER A 455 -12.49 -5.95 -18.23
CA SER A 455 -13.67 -6.25 -19.07
C SER A 455 -14.43 -4.99 -19.50
N VAL A 456 -14.01 -3.79 -19.08
CA VAL A 456 -14.54 -2.49 -19.52
C VAL A 456 -13.98 -2.16 -20.92
N THR A 457 -14.24 -3.06 -21.85
CA THR A 457 -13.71 -3.03 -23.23
C THR A 457 -14.42 -1.97 -24.09
N PRO A 458 -13.84 -1.55 -25.24
CA PRO A 458 -14.54 -0.71 -26.21
C PRO A 458 -15.89 -1.29 -26.67
N GLN A 459 -16.01 -2.62 -26.78
CA GLN A 459 -17.28 -3.27 -27.11
C GLN A 459 -18.32 -3.06 -26.00
N TYR A 460 -17.97 -3.32 -24.73
CA TYR A 460 -18.83 -3.04 -23.59
C TYR A 460 -19.25 -1.56 -23.53
N LEU A 461 -18.29 -0.65 -23.67
CA LEU A 461 -18.50 0.81 -23.68
C LEU A 461 -19.48 1.27 -24.78
N LYS A 462 -19.51 0.57 -25.92
CA LYS A 462 -20.47 0.82 -27.00
C LYS A 462 -21.85 0.28 -26.66
N ASP A 463 -21.93 -0.93 -26.10
CA ASP A 463 -23.20 -1.57 -25.75
C ASP A 463 -23.97 -0.81 -24.66
N ILE A 464 -23.26 -0.14 -23.75
CA ILE A 464 -23.84 0.80 -22.77
C ILE A 464 -24.03 2.24 -23.30
N GLY A 465 -23.68 2.51 -24.56
CA GLY A 465 -23.90 3.80 -25.22
C GLY A 465 -22.98 4.95 -24.78
N LEU A 466 -21.82 4.67 -24.17
CA LEU A 466 -20.81 5.70 -23.89
C LEU A 466 -20.00 6.09 -25.13
N ILE A 467 -19.88 5.19 -26.11
CA ILE A 467 -19.06 5.39 -27.32
C ILE A 467 -19.85 4.96 -28.56
N ASP A 468 -19.65 5.65 -29.68
CA ASP A 468 -20.47 5.43 -30.89
C ASP A 468 -19.94 4.24 -31.74
N GLU A 469 -18.63 3.98 -31.75
CA GLU A 469 -17.97 2.94 -32.57
C GLU A 469 -16.91 2.15 -31.78
N VAL A 470 -16.70 0.88 -32.14
CA VAL A 470 -15.59 0.06 -31.62
C VAL A 470 -14.41 0.19 -32.60
N PRO A 471 -13.25 0.65 -32.15
CA PRO A 471 -12.04 0.64 -32.96
C PRO A 471 -11.61 -0.81 -33.23
N GLY A 472 -11.51 -1.20 -34.50
CA GLY A 472 -11.35 -2.61 -34.89
C GLY A 472 -10.27 -2.90 -35.94
N ASP A 473 -9.38 -1.94 -36.23
CA ASP A 473 -8.19 -2.20 -37.05
C ASP A 473 -6.94 -2.47 -36.18
N ASP A 474 -5.92 -3.11 -36.77
CA ASP A 474 -4.69 -3.48 -36.05
C ASP A 474 -4.00 -2.28 -35.38
N LYS A 475 -4.15 -1.07 -35.93
CA LYS A 475 -3.55 0.15 -35.38
C LYS A 475 -4.31 0.62 -34.15
N ALA A 476 -5.62 0.54 -34.17
CA ALA A 476 -6.47 0.83 -33.03
C ALA A 476 -6.24 -0.16 -31.89
N LEU A 477 -6.04 -1.44 -32.20
CA LEU A 477 -5.65 -2.45 -31.21
C LEU A 477 -4.30 -2.12 -30.56
N ILE A 478 -3.27 -1.77 -31.36
CA ILE A 478 -1.96 -1.34 -30.82
C ILE A 478 -2.08 -0.05 -30.00
N ASN A 479 -2.91 0.91 -30.43
CA ASN A 479 -3.20 2.14 -29.68
C ASN A 479 -3.89 1.85 -28.33
N GLN A 480 -4.78 0.86 -28.25
CA GLN A 480 -5.38 0.40 -26.99
C GLN A 480 -4.35 -0.29 -26.12
N GLN A 481 -3.60 -1.26 -26.67
CA GLN A 481 -2.55 -1.98 -25.94
C GLN A 481 -1.44 -1.07 -25.42
N MET A 482 -1.16 0.05 -26.09
CA MET A 482 -0.26 1.08 -25.58
C MET A 482 -0.82 1.77 -24.33
N GLN A 483 -2.11 2.16 -24.31
CA GLN A 483 -2.76 2.72 -23.11
C GLN A 483 -2.70 1.71 -21.95
N ASP A 484 -3.09 0.46 -22.22
CA ASP A 484 -3.06 -0.61 -21.22
C ASP A 484 -1.62 -0.85 -20.70
N ALA A 485 -0.60 -0.78 -21.57
CA ALA A 485 0.79 -0.93 -21.18
C ALA A 485 1.31 0.25 -20.34
N LEU A 486 0.94 1.49 -20.71
CA LEU A 486 1.30 2.71 -19.97
C LEU A 486 0.78 2.70 -18.53
N ASP A 487 -0.32 2.00 -18.24
CA ASP A 487 -0.85 1.90 -16.87
C ASP A 487 -0.49 0.58 -16.18
N LYS A 488 -0.64 -0.56 -16.86
CA LYS A 488 -0.47 -1.89 -16.24
C LYS A 488 0.98 -2.35 -16.22
N ILE A 489 1.74 -2.10 -17.30
CA ILE A 489 3.16 -2.53 -17.41
C ILE A 489 4.09 -1.51 -16.74
N ALA A 490 3.85 -0.21 -16.93
CA ALA A 490 4.67 0.83 -16.31
C ALA A 490 4.63 0.79 -14.77
N PHE A 491 3.52 0.35 -14.21
CA PHE A 491 3.33 0.21 -12.76
C PHE A 491 4.15 -0.91 -12.12
N LEU A 492 4.36 -2.04 -12.80
CA LEU A 492 5.00 -3.23 -12.22
C LEU A 492 6.33 -2.93 -11.47
N PRO A 493 7.31 -2.20 -12.04
CA PRO A 493 8.52 -1.87 -11.30
C PRO A 493 8.29 -0.91 -10.13
N PHE A 494 7.31 -0.01 -10.19
CA PHE A 494 6.93 0.86 -9.06
C PHE A 494 6.28 0.06 -7.92
N GLY A 495 5.28 -0.77 -8.26
CA GLY A 495 4.60 -1.70 -7.35
C GLY A 495 5.58 -2.59 -6.58
N LYS A 496 6.66 -3.01 -7.23
CA LYS A 496 7.73 -3.80 -6.60
C LYS A 496 8.67 -2.97 -5.73
N LEU A 497 9.13 -1.80 -6.19
CA LEU A 497 10.23 -1.09 -5.52
C LEU A 497 9.85 -0.47 -4.19
N ILE A 498 8.59 -0.06 -3.99
CA ILE A 498 8.16 0.58 -2.74
C ILE A 498 8.38 -0.32 -1.53
N ASP A 499 7.96 -1.58 -1.66
CA ASP A 499 8.14 -2.54 -0.57
C ASP A 499 9.56 -3.08 -0.50
N GLN A 500 10.29 -3.21 -1.62
CA GLN A 500 11.73 -3.47 -1.55
C GLN A 500 12.45 -2.42 -0.70
N TRP A 501 12.16 -1.13 -0.92
CA TRP A 501 12.70 -0.04 -0.12
C TRP A 501 12.30 -0.15 1.36
N ARG A 502 11.00 -0.36 1.65
CA ARG A 502 10.52 -0.51 3.03
C ARG A 502 11.12 -1.71 3.75
N TRP A 503 11.23 -2.86 3.08
CA TRP A 503 11.85 -4.06 3.63
C TRP A 503 13.34 -3.85 3.95
N ASP A 504 14.06 -3.13 3.09
CA ASP A 504 15.46 -2.81 3.32
C ASP A 504 15.64 -1.73 4.42
N VAL A 505 14.66 -0.83 4.62
CA VAL A 505 14.57 0.09 5.77
C VAL A 505 14.23 -0.66 7.07
N PHE A 506 13.18 -1.48 7.10
CA PHE A 506 12.77 -2.21 8.29
C PHE A 506 13.85 -3.18 8.79
N SER A 507 14.52 -3.91 7.88
CA SER A 507 15.64 -4.80 8.20
C SER A 507 16.96 -4.06 8.54
N GLY A 508 17.01 -2.74 8.39
CA GLY A 508 18.19 -1.92 8.67
C GLY A 508 19.32 -2.05 7.65
N LYS A 509 19.06 -2.63 6.47
CA LYS A 509 20.01 -2.63 5.34
C LYS A 509 20.20 -1.21 4.78
N VAL A 510 19.14 -0.40 4.81
CA VAL A 510 19.17 1.04 4.50
C VAL A 510 19.24 1.83 5.80
N ASP A 511 20.33 2.56 5.98
CA ASP A 511 20.51 3.47 7.12
C ASP A 511 19.62 4.71 7.00
N ARG A 512 19.23 5.30 8.14
CA ARG A 512 18.40 6.52 8.20
C ARG A 512 19.03 7.74 7.55
N ALA A 513 20.35 7.76 7.38
CA ALA A 513 21.08 8.78 6.65
C ALA A 513 21.15 8.53 5.14
N ARG A 514 20.45 7.52 4.61
CA ARG A 514 20.39 7.16 3.17
C ARG A 514 18.97 6.82 2.70
N TYR A 515 17.93 7.27 3.41
CA TYR A 515 16.53 6.94 3.10
C TYR A 515 16.14 7.42 1.70
N ASN A 516 16.50 8.65 1.35
CA ASN A 516 16.14 9.26 0.07
C ASN A 516 17.10 8.81 -1.05
N GLU A 517 18.39 8.64 -0.74
CA GLU A 517 19.38 8.07 -1.66
C GLU A 517 18.99 6.66 -2.13
N ALA A 518 18.71 5.74 -1.19
CA ALA A 518 18.32 4.37 -1.50
C ALA A 518 16.98 4.26 -2.26
N TRP A 519 16.05 5.20 -2.02
CA TRP A 519 14.82 5.32 -2.81
C TRP A 519 15.14 5.59 -4.29
N TRP A 520 16.04 6.56 -4.57
CA TRP A 520 16.42 6.87 -5.95
C TRP A 520 17.33 5.84 -6.60
N GLU A 521 18.17 5.13 -5.84
CA GLU A 521 18.88 3.92 -6.32
C GLU A 521 17.88 2.87 -6.86
N LEU A 522 16.79 2.61 -6.12
CA LEU A 522 15.75 1.64 -6.53
C LEU A 522 14.87 2.15 -7.68
N ARG A 523 14.54 3.45 -7.72
CA ARG A 523 13.85 4.10 -8.86
C ARG A 523 14.67 3.99 -10.15
N ALA A 524 15.98 4.23 -10.07
CA ALA A 524 16.88 4.06 -11.21
C ALA A 524 17.02 2.58 -11.62
N LYS A 525 17.19 1.67 -10.65
CA LYS A 525 17.35 0.22 -10.89
C LYS A 525 16.14 -0.42 -11.55
N TYR A 526 14.93 -0.18 -11.04
CA TYR A 526 13.73 -0.89 -11.48
C TYR A 526 12.93 -0.15 -12.54
N GLN A 527 12.82 1.18 -12.46
CA GLN A 527 12.04 1.98 -13.43
C GLN A 527 12.90 2.74 -14.45
N GLY A 528 14.23 2.78 -14.31
CA GLY A 528 15.05 3.63 -15.18
C GLY A 528 14.67 5.12 -15.08
N LEU A 529 14.30 5.58 -13.89
CA LEU A 529 13.89 6.97 -13.61
C LEU A 529 14.92 7.70 -12.74
N ALA A 530 15.06 9.01 -12.98
CA ALA A 530 15.85 9.92 -12.17
C ALA A 530 14.96 10.92 -11.43
N PRO A 531 15.41 11.48 -10.29
CA PRO A 531 14.81 12.70 -9.79
C PRO A 531 15.06 13.83 -10.82
N PRO A 532 14.11 14.76 -11.02
CA PRO A 532 14.28 15.82 -12.01
C PRO A 532 15.24 16.93 -11.57
N GLU A 533 15.68 16.88 -10.31
CA GLU A 533 16.67 17.76 -9.71
C GLU A 533 17.50 17.00 -8.66
N PRO A 534 18.70 17.47 -8.28
CA PRO A 534 19.44 16.88 -7.17
C PRO A 534 18.61 16.87 -5.88
N ARG A 535 18.60 15.74 -5.20
CA ARG A 535 17.90 15.53 -3.92
C ARG A 535 18.93 15.39 -2.79
N SER A 536 18.53 15.71 -1.56
CA SER A 536 19.35 15.48 -0.37
C SER A 536 18.63 14.56 0.62
N GLU A 537 19.24 14.34 1.78
CA GLU A 537 18.60 13.68 2.93
C GLU A 537 17.83 14.66 3.83
N GLU A 538 17.71 15.93 3.43
CA GLU A 538 16.66 16.83 3.93
C GLU A 538 15.31 16.51 3.26
N ASP A 539 15.35 15.90 2.07
CA ASP A 539 14.18 15.37 1.37
C ASP A 539 13.78 13.98 1.88
N PHE A 540 12.52 13.62 1.65
CA PHE A 540 11.96 12.30 1.96
C PHE A 540 10.90 11.94 0.92
N ASP A 541 11.35 11.84 -0.33
CA ASP A 541 10.53 11.54 -1.51
C ASP A 541 9.62 10.30 -1.37
N PRO A 542 9.98 9.19 -0.69
CA PRO A 542 9.02 8.11 -0.40
C PRO A 542 7.83 8.56 0.44
N GLY A 543 8.01 9.47 1.41
CA GLY A 543 6.91 10.01 2.23
C GLY A 543 5.89 10.82 1.45
N ALA A 544 6.21 11.23 0.22
CA ALA A 544 5.28 11.90 -0.69
C ALA A 544 4.31 10.93 -1.38
N LYS A 545 4.37 9.62 -1.12
CA LYS A 545 3.42 8.60 -1.62
C LYS A 545 2.61 8.00 -0.47
N TYR A 546 1.27 8.15 -0.52
CA TYR A 546 0.29 7.79 0.53
C TYR A 546 0.62 6.55 1.37
N HIS A 547 0.90 5.43 0.72
CA HIS A 547 1.14 4.13 1.34
C HIS A 547 2.32 4.11 2.32
N ILE A 548 3.29 5.03 2.21
CA ILE A 548 4.40 5.18 3.15
C ILE A 548 3.94 5.77 4.50
N PRO A 549 3.42 7.01 4.60
CA PRO A 549 2.92 7.56 5.86
C PRO A 549 1.70 6.81 6.44
N ALA A 550 0.82 6.27 5.58
CA ALA A 550 -0.32 5.46 6.02
C ALA A 550 0.06 4.00 6.41
N ASN A 551 1.33 3.60 6.23
CA ASN A 551 1.85 2.27 6.52
C ASN A 551 1.07 1.10 5.87
N VAL A 552 0.51 1.31 4.67
CA VAL A 552 -0.21 0.26 3.91
C VAL A 552 0.79 -0.50 3.03
N PRO A 553 0.94 -1.84 3.14
CA PRO A 553 1.80 -2.65 2.27
C PRO A 553 1.55 -2.43 0.76
N TYR A 554 2.57 -2.56 -0.09
CA TYR A 554 2.49 -2.18 -1.52
C TYR A 554 2.67 -3.33 -2.51
N THR A 555 3.30 -4.44 -2.08
CA THR A 555 3.51 -5.62 -2.92
C THR A 555 2.20 -6.23 -3.39
N ARG A 556 1.10 -5.99 -2.65
CA ARG A 556 -0.27 -6.30 -3.05
C ARG A 556 -0.60 -5.80 -4.47
N TYR A 557 -0.23 -4.58 -4.81
CA TYR A 557 -0.50 -4.01 -6.13
C TYR A 557 0.40 -4.62 -7.23
N PHE A 558 1.66 -4.96 -6.92
CA PHE A 558 2.52 -5.70 -7.85
C PHE A 558 1.94 -7.08 -8.16
N LEU A 559 1.51 -7.81 -7.14
CA LEU A 559 0.84 -9.11 -7.30
C LEU A 559 -0.48 -8.95 -8.06
N ALA A 560 -1.27 -7.90 -7.77
CA ALA A 560 -2.52 -7.62 -8.46
C ALA A 560 -2.34 -7.37 -9.97
N ARG A 561 -1.30 -6.62 -10.37
CA ARG A 561 -0.95 -6.42 -11.79
C ARG A 561 -0.56 -7.71 -12.51
N ILE A 562 -0.18 -8.78 -11.82
CA ILE A 562 0.04 -10.12 -12.40
C ILE A 562 -1.25 -10.97 -12.34
N LEU A 563 -1.87 -11.06 -11.16
CA LEU A 563 -3.03 -11.91 -10.89
C LEU A 563 -4.25 -11.50 -11.72
N GLN A 564 -4.47 -10.20 -11.97
CA GLN A 564 -5.63 -9.75 -12.73
C GLN A 564 -5.71 -10.35 -14.13
N PHE A 565 -4.58 -10.50 -14.83
CA PHE A 565 -4.54 -11.12 -16.15
C PHE A 565 -4.71 -12.65 -16.07
N GLN A 566 -4.29 -13.29 -14.98
CA GLN A 566 -4.56 -14.72 -14.75
C GLN A 566 -6.05 -14.96 -14.49
N PHE A 567 -6.68 -14.11 -13.66
CA PHE A 567 -8.10 -14.14 -13.37
C PHE A 567 -8.93 -13.82 -14.61
N HIS A 568 -8.64 -12.72 -15.30
CA HIS A 568 -9.32 -12.30 -16.52
C HIS A 568 -9.26 -13.41 -17.59
N LYS A 569 -8.08 -14.01 -17.83
CA LYS A 569 -7.93 -15.16 -18.72
C LYS A 569 -8.81 -16.35 -18.33
N ALA A 570 -8.90 -16.68 -17.04
CA ALA A 570 -9.75 -17.77 -16.56
C ALA A 570 -11.24 -17.45 -16.69
N LEU A 571 -11.64 -16.20 -16.42
CA LEU A 571 -13.01 -15.71 -16.55
C LEU A 571 -13.47 -15.69 -18.02
N CYS A 572 -12.65 -15.17 -18.94
CA CYS A 572 -12.92 -15.19 -20.38
C CYS A 572 -13.06 -16.64 -20.91
N ALA A 573 -12.21 -17.56 -20.47
CA ALA A 573 -12.32 -18.97 -20.82
C ALA A 573 -13.61 -19.61 -20.27
N ALA A 574 -14.01 -19.26 -19.04
CA ALA A 574 -15.27 -19.72 -18.44
C ALA A 574 -16.52 -19.13 -19.14
N ALA A 575 -16.42 -17.89 -19.63
CA ALA A 575 -17.46 -17.23 -20.45
C ALA A 575 -17.55 -17.77 -21.88
N GLY A 576 -16.62 -18.63 -22.31
CA GLY A 576 -16.57 -19.16 -23.68
C GLY A 576 -16.08 -18.17 -24.72
N HIS A 577 -15.26 -17.19 -24.33
CA HIS A 577 -14.65 -16.21 -25.25
C HIS A 577 -13.69 -16.89 -26.24
N GLU A 578 -13.77 -16.49 -27.50
CA GLU A 578 -12.86 -16.94 -28.58
C GLU A 578 -12.14 -15.73 -29.20
N GLY A 579 -10.83 -15.89 -29.45
CA GLY A 579 -9.99 -14.85 -30.07
C GLY A 579 -8.83 -14.42 -29.18
N PRO A 580 -8.25 -13.23 -29.42
CA PRO A 580 -7.33 -12.58 -28.47
C PRO A 580 -8.00 -12.41 -27.10
N LEU A 581 -7.19 -12.56 -26.05
CA LEU A 581 -7.52 -12.06 -24.71
C LEU A 581 -7.35 -10.53 -24.72
#